data_AF-A0A6P6ULS7-F1
#
_entry.id   AF-A0A6P6ULS7-F1
#
_cell.length_a   1.000
_cell.length_b   1.000
_cell.length_c   1.000
_cell.angle_alpha   90.00
_cell.angle_beta   90.00
_cell.angle_gamma   90.00
#
_symmetry.space_group_name_H-M   'P 1'
#
loop_
_entity.id
_entity.type
_entity.pdbx_description
1 polymer ?
#
loop_
_entity_poly.entity_id
_entity_poly.type
_entity_poly.pdbx_seq_one_letter_code
_entity_poly.pdbx_strand_id
1 'polypeptide(L)'
;MIKAIFPKALVIRINIAFLALFLLAYAFLFLWPSSTSVYNASPASFVRCSLRECHHKTENGIKMKAVLEEPRNSQFNSPDRIVVKRERPSFLDEMGRGMMIGMVNMEGEDVSEWKMLGQVIPVSFEPVSELFEWKDLFPEWIDEEEEIDGPSCPEIPMPDFYKYASVDMIVAKLPCRVQEEGWGRDVLRLQVHLIAANLAVKRGRGIWNRRIKVVFLSKCRPMPDLFRCDDLLRQEGDWWYYEPDLTRLAQKLSLPVGSCNLALPLWGKGIHEVYDVSRIGKKSTRTIKREAYATVLHSSEAYVCGAIALAQSLLQTGTKRDLILLLDRSISKPKREALAKAGWKFRFIERIRNPRAEKNTYNEYNYSKFRLWQLAEYDKIIFIDADVIVLRNLDILFHFPQISATGNDGSIFNSGIMVIEPSNCTFNMFMQRTREIVSYNGGDQGFLNEVFVWWHRLPRRVNFLKNFWSNSTVEAAVKNQLLGADPPKLYSIHFLGLKPWLCYRDYDCNWDLEDLHVYASDVAHRRWWKLHDAMDEGLQKFCALRKRRKIDLEWDRKLAREKGLKDGHWRVNVTDPRKYTT
;
A
#
# COMPACT_ATOMS: atom_id res chain seq x y z
N MET A 1 -12.37 -67.04 -19.41
CA MET A 1 -11.13 -66.38 -19.82
C MET A 1 -10.21 -66.33 -18.60
N ILE A 2 -9.09 -67.04 -18.66
CA ILE A 2 -8.22 -67.39 -17.51
C ILE A 2 -7.51 -66.13 -16.99
N LYS A 3 -7.76 -65.72 -15.74
CA LYS A 3 -6.95 -64.69 -15.05
C LYS A 3 -5.62 -65.32 -14.63
N ALA A 4 -4.55 -64.98 -15.33
CA ALA A 4 -3.20 -65.35 -14.94
C ALA A 4 -2.85 -64.65 -13.61
N ILE A 5 -2.74 -65.43 -12.54
CA ILE A 5 -2.22 -64.97 -11.24
C ILE A 5 -0.70 -64.97 -11.36
N PHE A 6 -0.10 -63.80 -11.54
CA PHE A 6 1.35 -63.68 -11.46
C PHE A 6 1.81 -64.01 -10.03
N PRO A 7 2.80 -64.90 -9.84
CA PRO A 7 3.29 -65.22 -8.51
C PRO A 7 3.82 -63.95 -7.84
N LYS A 8 3.48 -63.71 -6.56
CA LYS A 8 3.96 -62.55 -5.78
C LYS A 8 5.49 -62.39 -5.85
N ALA A 9 6.23 -63.49 -6.05
CA ALA A 9 7.66 -63.50 -6.27
C ALA A 9 8.12 -62.76 -7.54
N LEU A 10 7.33 -62.78 -8.62
CA LEU A 10 7.67 -62.07 -9.87
C LEU A 10 7.52 -60.56 -9.71
N VAL A 11 6.46 -60.10 -9.04
CA VAL A 11 6.24 -58.68 -8.75
C VAL A 11 7.35 -58.12 -7.85
N ILE A 12 7.77 -58.89 -6.84
CA ILE A 12 8.88 -58.50 -5.97
C ILE A 12 10.19 -58.41 -6.76
N ARG A 13 10.46 -59.36 -7.67
CA ARG A 13 11.67 -59.33 -8.53
C ARG A 13 11.66 -58.13 -9.48
N ILE A 14 10.51 -57.79 -10.06
CA ILE A 14 10.36 -56.60 -10.92
C ILE A 14 10.61 -55.33 -10.10
N ASN A 15 10.02 -55.20 -8.90
CA ASN A 15 10.21 -54.01 -8.07
C ASN A 15 11.64 -53.87 -7.55
N ILE A 16 12.33 -54.97 -7.22
CA ILE A 16 13.76 -54.95 -6.86
C ILE A 16 14.62 -54.54 -8.06
N ALA A 17 14.28 -55.00 -9.27
CA ALA A 17 14.97 -54.58 -10.49
C ALA A 17 14.80 -53.08 -10.75
N PHE A 18 13.59 -52.52 -10.57
CA PHE A 18 13.36 -51.08 -10.69
C PHE A 18 14.10 -50.27 -9.62
N LEU A 19 14.14 -50.75 -8.37
CA LEU A 19 14.88 -50.10 -7.29
C LEU A 19 16.39 -50.08 -7.56
N ALA A 20 16.94 -51.19 -8.05
CA ALA A 20 18.35 -51.28 -8.44
C ALA A 20 18.69 -50.33 -9.60
N LEU A 21 17.79 -50.21 -10.58
CA LEU A 21 17.96 -49.31 -11.73
C LEU A 21 17.87 -47.83 -11.30
N PHE A 22 17.01 -47.51 -10.35
CA PHE A 22 16.91 -46.18 -9.76
C PHE A 22 18.16 -45.81 -8.94
N LEU A 23 18.69 -46.74 -8.14
CA LEU A 23 19.92 -46.53 -7.38
C LEU A 23 21.15 -46.40 -8.28
N LEU A 24 21.21 -47.12 -9.40
CA LEU A 24 22.26 -46.98 -10.41
C LEU A 24 22.19 -45.62 -11.11
N ALA A 25 20.99 -45.15 -11.47
CA ALA A 25 20.80 -43.81 -12.04
C ALA A 25 21.19 -42.70 -11.05
N TYR A 26 20.85 -42.87 -9.77
CA TYR A 26 21.21 -41.94 -8.70
C TYR A 26 22.72 -41.91 -8.43
N ALA A 27 23.39 -43.06 -8.44
CA ALA A 27 24.84 -43.15 -8.33
C ALA A 27 25.55 -42.50 -9.53
N PHE A 28 24.98 -42.61 -10.74
CA PHE A 28 25.51 -41.96 -11.93
C PHE A 28 25.41 -40.43 -11.88
N LEU A 29 24.35 -39.89 -11.26
CA LEU A 29 24.19 -38.45 -11.00
C LEU A 29 25.19 -37.92 -9.98
N PHE A 30 25.66 -38.75 -9.04
CA PHE A 30 26.68 -38.39 -8.05
C PHE A 30 28.12 -38.55 -8.56
N LEU A 31 28.35 -39.34 -9.61
CA LEU A 31 29.67 -39.59 -10.20
C LEU A 31 29.99 -38.66 -11.38
N TRP A 32 29.11 -37.73 -11.73
CA TRP A 32 29.42 -36.66 -12.68
C TRP A 32 30.20 -35.54 -11.97
N PRO A 33 31.42 -35.21 -12.44
CA PRO A 33 32.25 -34.21 -11.77
C PRO A 33 31.66 -32.81 -11.93
N SER A 34 31.37 -32.20 -10.79
CA SER A 34 31.13 -30.77 -10.62
C SER A 34 32.31 -29.99 -11.19
N SER A 35 32.08 -29.18 -12.23
CA SER A 35 33.05 -28.18 -12.65
C SER A 35 33.09 -27.05 -11.62
N THR A 36 34.24 -26.98 -10.93
CA THR A 36 34.90 -25.82 -10.27
C THR A 36 34.18 -25.23 -9.04
N SER A 37 34.60 -25.42 -7.78
CA SER A 37 35.94 -25.33 -7.15
C SER A 37 36.60 -23.96 -7.29
N VAL A 38 36.99 -23.39 -6.13
CA VAL A 38 37.96 -22.29 -5.88
C VAL A 38 37.34 -20.87 -5.89
N TYR A 39 37.22 -20.06 -4.82
CA TYR A 39 37.79 -19.96 -3.46
C TYR A 39 36.74 -19.37 -2.48
N ASN A 40 36.60 -19.99 -1.30
CA ASN A 40 36.19 -19.27 -0.09
C ASN A 40 37.44 -18.67 0.55
N ALA A 41 37.50 -17.35 0.64
CA ALA A 41 38.34 -16.64 1.60
C ALA A 41 37.68 -15.29 1.93
N SER A 42 37.06 -15.19 3.11
CA SER A 42 36.87 -13.88 3.77
C SER A 42 38.26 -13.32 4.09
N PRO A 43 38.53 -12.03 3.81
CA PRO A 43 38.24 -11.01 4.82
C PRO A 43 37.81 -9.66 4.23
N ALA A 44 36.64 -9.15 4.65
CA ALA A 44 36.33 -7.74 4.51
C ALA A 44 37.05 -6.97 5.64
N SER A 45 38.20 -6.38 5.33
CA SER A 45 38.72 -5.25 6.09
C SER A 45 39.47 -4.29 5.17
N PHE A 46 39.13 -3.01 5.34
CA PHE A 46 39.92 -1.83 5.01
C PHE A 46 40.04 -1.33 3.55
N VAL A 47 39.44 -0.14 3.40
CA VAL A 47 40.02 1.09 2.80
C VAL A 47 39.66 1.43 1.35
N ARG A 48 38.92 2.55 1.28
CA ARG A 48 39.03 3.69 0.34
C ARG A 48 40.03 3.51 -0.81
N CYS A 49 39.57 3.76 -2.04
CA CYS A 49 40.35 4.59 -2.95
C CYS A 49 39.46 5.34 -3.95
N SER A 50 39.93 6.54 -4.29
CA SER A 50 39.28 7.61 -5.02
C SER A 50 39.54 7.55 -6.53
N LEU A 51 38.71 8.31 -7.26
CA LEU A 51 38.92 8.95 -8.56
C LEU A 51 40.29 8.76 -9.27
N ARG A 52 40.16 8.43 -10.56
CA ARG A 52 41.12 8.35 -11.67
C ARG A 52 41.93 7.06 -11.80
N GLU A 53 41.93 6.59 -13.05
CA GLU A 53 42.68 5.47 -13.64
C GLU A 53 42.16 4.06 -13.35
N CYS A 54 41.35 3.56 -14.28
CA CYS A 54 41.48 2.19 -14.79
C CYS A 54 40.80 2.13 -16.16
N HIS A 55 41.60 2.32 -17.22
CA HIS A 55 41.21 2.04 -18.60
C HIS A 55 41.31 0.52 -18.89
N HIS A 56 40.27 0.04 -19.58
CA HIS A 56 40.10 -1.21 -20.34
C HIS A 56 41.18 -2.30 -20.33
N LYS A 57 40.72 -3.53 -20.06
CA LYS A 57 40.95 -4.67 -20.96
C LYS A 57 39.72 -5.59 -20.98
N THR A 58 39.11 -5.69 -22.16
CA THR A 58 38.00 -6.56 -22.53
C THR A 58 38.44 -8.01 -22.67
N GLU A 59 37.66 -8.94 -22.13
CA GLU A 59 37.54 -10.30 -22.66
C GLU A 59 36.11 -10.84 -22.42
N ASN A 60 35.63 -11.61 -23.39
CA ASN A 60 34.23 -11.82 -23.74
C ASN A 60 33.50 -12.89 -22.89
N GLY A 61 32.24 -12.63 -22.54
CA GLY A 61 31.31 -13.62 -21.97
C GLY A 61 29.84 -13.23 -22.17
N ILE A 62 29.21 -13.86 -23.16
CA ILE A 62 27.76 -14.12 -23.36
C ILE A 62 26.81 -12.89 -23.35
N LYS A 63 26.64 -12.28 -24.53
CA LYS A 63 25.54 -11.37 -24.88
C LYS A 63 24.24 -12.16 -25.12
N MET A 64 23.15 -11.76 -24.47
CA MET A 64 21.80 -12.12 -24.93
C MET A 64 21.58 -11.54 -26.33
N LYS A 65 21.04 -12.39 -27.21
CA LYS A 65 20.82 -12.15 -28.63
C LYS A 65 19.75 -11.06 -28.80
N ALA A 66 20.20 -9.81 -29.02
CA ALA A 66 19.36 -8.80 -29.64
C ALA A 66 19.04 -9.27 -31.07
N VAL A 67 17.75 -9.42 -31.38
CA VAL A 67 17.29 -9.56 -32.76
C VAL A 67 17.52 -8.21 -33.42
N LEU A 68 18.63 -8.12 -34.15
CA LEU A 68 18.92 -7.04 -35.08
C LEU A 68 17.98 -7.21 -36.28
N GLU A 69 16.93 -6.39 -36.37
CA GLU A 69 16.38 -6.03 -37.66
C GLU A 69 17.28 -4.96 -38.28
N GLU A 70 17.84 -5.25 -39.45
CA GLU A 70 18.60 -4.29 -40.25
C GLU A 70 17.71 -3.10 -40.65
N PRO A 71 18.27 -1.87 -40.74
CA PRO A 71 17.51 -0.73 -41.21
C PRO A 71 17.31 -0.88 -42.73
N ARG A 72 16.14 -1.36 -43.14
CA ARG A 72 15.68 -1.16 -44.52
C ARG A 72 15.45 0.33 -44.71
N ASN A 73 16.35 0.95 -45.48
CA ASN A 73 16.15 2.23 -46.13
C ASN A 73 14.78 2.23 -46.83
N SER A 74 13.78 2.71 -46.11
CA SER A 74 12.47 3.04 -46.65
C SER A 74 12.30 4.52 -46.34
N GLN A 75 12.35 5.32 -47.40
CA GLN A 75 11.80 6.67 -47.39
C GLN A 75 10.30 6.54 -47.05
N PHE A 76 9.99 6.44 -45.77
CA PHE A 76 8.66 6.74 -45.29
C PHE A 76 8.55 8.26 -45.30
N ASN A 77 8.00 8.78 -46.40
CA ASN A 77 7.30 10.04 -46.35
C ASN A 77 6.38 10.00 -45.12
N SER A 78 6.71 10.82 -44.13
CA SER A 78 5.87 10.98 -42.95
C SER A 78 4.52 11.45 -43.46
N PRO A 79 3.41 10.72 -43.22
CA PRO A 79 2.10 11.30 -43.46
C PRO A 79 2.04 12.54 -42.57
N ASP A 80 1.60 13.67 -43.14
CA ASP A 80 1.40 14.94 -42.44
C ASP A 80 0.89 14.66 -41.03
N ARG A 81 1.75 14.83 -40.00
CA ARG A 81 1.32 14.67 -38.62
C ARG A 81 0.22 15.70 -38.43
N ILE A 82 -1.03 15.25 -38.35
CA ILE A 82 -2.19 16.10 -38.10
C ILE A 82 -1.90 16.84 -36.81
N VAL A 83 -1.50 18.11 -36.93
CA VAL A 83 -1.21 18.95 -35.79
C VAL A 83 -2.55 19.37 -35.21
N VAL A 84 -2.83 18.96 -33.97
CA VAL A 84 -4.07 19.35 -33.30
C VAL A 84 -3.92 20.79 -32.84
N LYS A 85 -4.64 21.71 -33.50
CA LYS A 85 -4.74 23.10 -33.05
C LYS A 85 -5.74 23.17 -31.90
N ARG A 86 -5.27 23.50 -30.70
CA ARG A 86 -6.10 23.70 -29.51
C ARG A 86 -6.17 25.18 -29.17
N GLU A 87 -7.31 25.60 -28.62
CA GLU A 87 -7.41 26.93 -28.02
C GLU A 87 -6.45 27.03 -26.84
N ARG A 88 -5.67 28.11 -26.86
CA ARG A 88 -4.74 28.47 -25.81
C ARG A 88 -5.53 28.85 -24.56
N PRO A 89 -5.23 28.26 -23.38
CA PRO A 89 -5.93 28.59 -22.15
C PRO A 89 -5.60 30.01 -21.69
N SER A 90 -6.59 30.70 -21.14
CA SER A 90 -6.54 32.13 -20.78
C SER A 90 -5.56 32.42 -19.65
N PHE A 91 -5.36 31.48 -18.72
CA PHE A 91 -4.38 31.62 -17.65
C PHE A 91 -2.95 31.85 -18.15
N LEU A 92 -2.63 31.51 -19.41
CA LEU A 92 -1.32 31.77 -19.99
C LEU A 92 -1.08 33.24 -20.29
N ASP A 93 -2.13 34.02 -20.55
CA ASP A 93 -2.02 35.46 -20.83
C ASP A 93 -1.60 36.25 -19.58
N GLU A 94 -1.93 35.72 -18.40
CA GLU A 94 -1.51 36.26 -17.11
C GLU A 94 -0.07 35.88 -16.75
N MET A 95 0.58 34.99 -17.51
CA MET A 95 1.95 34.57 -17.24
C MET A 95 2.96 35.56 -17.82
N GLY A 96 3.99 35.89 -17.03
CA GLY A 96 5.07 36.78 -17.45
C GLY A 96 5.83 36.28 -18.67
N ARG A 97 6.35 37.18 -19.50
CA ARG A 97 7.12 36.83 -20.72
C ARG A 97 8.56 36.41 -20.41
N GLY A 98 9.20 35.71 -21.35
CA GLY A 98 10.60 35.30 -21.27
C GLY A 98 10.85 34.03 -20.46
N MET A 99 9.83 33.18 -20.29
CA MET A 99 9.96 31.92 -19.54
C MET A 99 10.67 30.85 -20.36
N MET A 100 11.43 29.97 -19.69
CA MET A 100 11.84 28.70 -20.28
C MET A 100 10.76 27.64 -20.02
N ILE A 101 10.16 27.10 -21.09
CA ILE A 101 9.03 26.19 -21.03
C ILE A 101 9.48 24.79 -21.46
N GLY A 102 9.53 23.85 -20.51
CA GLY A 102 9.86 22.45 -20.78
C GLY A 102 8.63 21.67 -21.23
N MET A 103 8.64 21.14 -22.45
CA MET A 103 7.52 20.38 -23.03
C MET A 103 7.78 18.88 -22.90
N VAL A 104 6.90 18.16 -22.21
CA VAL A 104 6.99 16.71 -21.99
C VAL A 104 5.85 16.02 -22.72
N ASN A 105 6.15 15.07 -23.61
CA ASN A 105 5.15 14.26 -24.31
C ASN A 105 4.15 15.09 -25.15
N MET A 106 4.56 16.26 -25.67
CA MET A 106 3.71 17.21 -26.41
C MET A 106 3.76 17.01 -27.94
N GLU A 107 4.23 15.85 -28.42
CA GLU A 107 4.34 15.58 -29.85
C GLU A 107 2.96 15.59 -30.52
N GLY A 108 2.85 16.29 -31.65
CA GLY A 108 1.61 16.42 -32.43
C GLY A 108 0.64 17.52 -31.98
N GLU A 109 0.97 18.30 -30.95
CA GLU A 109 0.20 19.48 -30.54
C GLU A 109 0.79 20.78 -31.14
N ASP A 110 -0.06 21.69 -31.61
CA ASP A 110 0.38 23.01 -32.06
C ASP A 110 0.63 23.93 -30.86
N VAL A 111 1.89 24.13 -30.49
CA VAL A 111 2.31 25.08 -29.44
C VAL A 111 2.97 26.34 -30.00
N SER A 112 2.76 26.66 -31.28
CA SER A 112 3.43 27.79 -31.95
C SER A 112 3.19 29.13 -31.24
N GLU A 113 1.99 29.34 -30.71
CA GLU A 113 1.60 30.57 -29.98
C GLU A 113 2.36 30.75 -28.66
N TRP A 114 2.93 29.68 -28.10
CA TRP A 114 3.63 29.71 -26.82
C TRP A 114 5.03 30.31 -26.94
N LYS A 115 5.58 30.42 -28.16
CA LYS A 115 6.83 31.14 -28.43
C LYS A 115 6.75 32.62 -28.01
N MET A 116 5.54 33.19 -27.93
CA MET A 116 5.34 34.55 -27.42
C MET A 116 5.53 34.67 -25.90
N LEU A 117 5.37 33.56 -25.16
CA LEU A 117 5.56 33.50 -23.71
C LEU A 117 7.02 33.28 -23.34
N GLY A 118 7.80 32.64 -24.22
CA GLY A 118 9.23 32.46 -24.04
C GLY A 118 9.80 31.31 -24.86
N GLN A 119 10.93 30.77 -24.41
CA GLN A 119 11.65 29.73 -25.11
C GLN A 119 11.08 28.34 -24.78
N VAL A 120 10.63 27.63 -25.82
CA VAL A 120 10.13 26.26 -25.70
C VAL A 120 11.30 25.28 -25.82
N ILE A 121 11.42 24.36 -24.87
CA ILE A 121 12.48 23.34 -24.79
C ILE A 121 11.80 21.97 -24.77
N PRO A 122 11.90 21.16 -25.84
CA PRO A 122 11.37 19.81 -25.83
C PRO A 122 12.19 18.92 -24.88
N VAL A 123 11.51 18.21 -23.99
CA VAL A 123 12.11 17.23 -23.08
C VAL A 123 12.05 15.86 -23.75
N SER A 124 13.18 15.41 -24.28
CA SER A 124 13.29 14.08 -24.90
C SER A 124 13.54 13.00 -23.84
N PHE A 125 12.79 11.91 -23.92
CA PHE A 125 12.92 10.70 -23.10
C PHE A 125 12.47 9.47 -23.89
N GLU A 126 12.90 8.28 -23.46
CA GLU A 126 12.47 7.01 -24.02
C GLU A 126 11.15 6.57 -23.36
N PRO A 127 10.06 6.33 -24.10
CA PRO A 127 8.82 5.80 -23.52
C PRO A 127 9.04 4.41 -22.93
N VAL A 128 8.32 4.09 -21.84
CA VAL A 128 8.26 2.72 -21.34
C VAL A 128 7.74 1.75 -22.40
N SER A 129 8.25 0.51 -22.38
CA SER A 129 7.77 -0.58 -23.25
C SER A 129 6.28 -0.83 -23.04
N GLU A 130 5.55 -1.16 -24.11
CA GLU A 130 4.14 -1.57 -24.03
C GLU A 130 3.94 -2.89 -23.25
N LEU A 131 5.01 -3.68 -23.10
CA LEU A 131 5.01 -4.91 -22.29
C LEU A 131 5.21 -4.65 -20.79
N PHE A 132 5.56 -3.41 -20.39
CA PHE A 132 5.76 -3.06 -18.99
C PHE A 132 4.40 -2.74 -18.37
N GLU A 133 3.91 -3.65 -17.54
CA GLU A 133 2.58 -3.58 -16.95
C GLU A 133 2.60 -2.95 -15.55
N TRP A 134 1.45 -2.44 -15.11
CA TRP A 134 1.31 -1.85 -13.77
C TRP A 134 1.70 -2.83 -12.66
N LYS A 135 1.40 -4.12 -12.83
CA LYS A 135 1.67 -5.17 -11.85
C LYS A 135 3.17 -5.41 -11.63
N ASP A 136 4.02 -5.02 -12.58
CA ASP A 136 5.47 -5.14 -12.45
C ASP A 136 6.02 -4.10 -11.46
N LEU A 137 5.37 -2.94 -11.36
CA LEU A 137 5.64 -1.92 -10.34
C LEU A 137 4.82 -2.16 -9.06
N PHE A 138 3.63 -2.72 -9.18
CA PHE A 138 2.71 -2.95 -8.08
C PHE A 138 2.33 -4.44 -7.96
N PRO A 139 3.28 -5.33 -7.64
CA PRO A 139 3.02 -6.76 -7.55
C PRO A 139 2.26 -7.07 -6.27
N GLU A 140 1.39 -8.08 -6.31
CA GLU A 140 0.65 -8.57 -5.15
C GLU A 140 1.57 -8.98 -4.00
N TRP A 141 2.64 -9.71 -4.33
CA TRP A 141 3.58 -10.25 -3.37
C TRP A 141 5.00 -9.74 -3.63
N ILE A 142 5.75 -9.53 -2.54
CA ILE A 142 7.21 -9.31 -2.54
C ILE A 142 7.84 -10.06 -1.37
N ASP A 143 9.12 -10.38 -1.51
CA ASP A 143 9.95 -10.93 -0.43
C ASP A 143 10.31 -9.82 0.57
N GLU A 144 9.36 -9.44 1.43
CA GLU A 144 9.56 -8.36 2.42
C GLU A 144 10.65 -8.66 3.45
N GLU A 145 10.92 -9.94 3.73
CA GLU A 145 11.87 -10.38 4.75
C GLU A 145 13.31 -10.50 4.19
N GLU A 146 13.49 -10.29 2.88
CA GLU A 146 14.77 -10.41 2.15
C GLU A 146 15.43 -11.79 2.36
N GLU A 147 14.64 -12.86 2.33
CA GLU A 147 15.11 -14.24 2.52
C GLU A 147 15.75 -14.83 1.26
N ILE A 148 15.42 -14.32 0.07
CA ILE A 148 15.90 -14.81 -1.24
C ILE A 148 16.72 -13.72 -1.95
N ASP A 149 16.08 -12.91 -2.80
CA ASP A 149 16.72 -11.87 -3.61
C ASP A 149 16.37 -10.45 -3.12
N GLY A 150 15.44 -10.35 -2.16
CA GLY A 150 14.87 -9.10 -1.69
C GLY A 150 13.96 -8.42 -2.73
N PRO A 151 13.22 -7.37 -2.33
CA PRO A 151 12.35 -6.65 -3.24
C PRO A 151 13.16 -5.82 -4.25
N SER A 152 12.73 -5.81 -5.50
CA SER A 152 13.33 -5.01 -6.57
C SER A 152 12.26 -4.50 -7.53
N CYS A 153 12.45 -3.29 -8.05
CA CYS A 153 11.55 -2.65 -9.00
C CYS A 153 12.23 -2.53 -10.36
N PRO A 154 11.53 -2.76 -11.47
CA PRO A 154 12.03 -2.40 -12.80
C PRO A 154 12.32 -0.90 -12.89
N GLU A 155 13.36 -0.54 -13.64
CA GLU A 155 13.69 0.86 -13.88
C GLU A 155 12.73 1.48 -14.91
N ILE A 156 12.26 2.69 -14.62
CA ILE A 156 11.53 3.50 -15.60
C ILE A 156 12.55 4.41 -16.30
N PRO A 157 12.62 4.42 -17.65
CA PRO A 157 13.51 5.33 -18.37
C PRO A 157 13.19 6.79 -18.01
N MET A 158 14.22 7.57 -17.67
CA MET A 158 14.08 8.98 -17.29
C MET A 158 15.04 9.85 -18.09
N PRO A 159 14.67 11.10 -18.41
CA PRO A 159 15.56 12.02 -19.07
C PRO A 159 16.69 12.48 -18.14
N ASP A 160 17.78 12.97 -18.73
CA ASP A 160 18.80 13.68 -17.99
C ASP A 160 18.28 15.05 -17.53
N PHE A 161 17.84 15.12 -16.28
CA PHE A 161 17.26 16.32 -15.68
C PHE A 161 18.22 17.52 -15.64
N TYR A 162 19.56 17.31 -15.67
CA TYR A 162 20.52 18.41 -15.63
C TYR A 162 20.47 19.30 -16.88
N LYS A 163 20.06 18.72 -18.02
CA LYS A 163 19.86 19.47 -19.28
C LYS A 163 18.72 20.49 -19.21
N TYR A 164 17.83 20.35 -18.23
CA TYR A 164 16.60 21.14 -18.10
C TYR A 164 16.55 21.92 -16.78
N ALA A 165 17.68 22.11 -16.11
CA ALA A 165 17.76 22.75 -14.79
C ALA A 165 17.29 24.22 -14.78
N SER A 166 17.16 24.83 -15.95
CA SER A 166 16.79 26.24 -16.13
C SER A 166 15.28 26.48 -16.36
N VAL A 167 14.49 25.42 -16.56
CA VAL A 167 13.06 25.51 -16.89
C VAL A 167 12.26 26.26 -15.79
N ASP A 168 11.42 27.20 -16.20
CA ASP A 168 10.52 28.00 -15.34
C ASP A 168 9.11 27.39 -15.25
N MET A 169 8.69 26.71 -16.32
CA MET A 169 7.35 26.15 -16.48
C MET A 169 7.45 24.79 -17.18
N ILE A 170 6.73 23.81 -16.67
CA ILE A 170 6.66 22.47 -17.25
C ILE A 170 5.26 22.30 -17.84
N VAL A 171 5.19 21.82 -19.08
CA VAL A 171 3.94 21.53 -19.78
C VAL A 171 4.00 20.09 -20.22
N ALA A 172 3.04 19.28 -19.81
CA ALA A 172 3.03 17.86 -20.10
C ALA A 172 1.66 17.37 -20.59
N LYS A 173 1.63 16.65 -21.71
CA LYS A 173 0.40 15.97 -22.16
C LYS A 173 0.36 14.59 -21.54
N LEU A 174 -0.74 14.29 -20.84
CA LEU A 174 -0.90 13.01 -20.15
C LEU A 174 -1.76 12.05 -20.99
N PRO A 175 -1.29 10.80 -21.22
CA PRO A 175 -2.12 9.74 -21.77
C PRO A 175 -3.39 9.56 -20.93
N CYS A 176 -4.54 9.42 -21.57
CA CYS A 176 -5.83 9.34 -20.90
C CYS A 176 -6.79 8.44 -21.69
N ARG A 177 -7.05 7.24 -21.16
CA ARG A 177 -7.89 6.20 -21.78
C ARG A 177 -9.14 5.94 -20.93
N VAL A 178 -9.96 6.97 -20.68
CA VAL A 178 -11.13 6.91 -19.76
C VAL A 178 -12.10 5.75 -20.06
N GLN A 179 -12.14 5.30 -21.30
CA GLN A 179 -13.04 4.23 -21.77
C GLN A 179 -12.58 2.84 -21.33
N GLU A 180 -11.33 2.70 -20.87
CA GLU A 180 -10.74 1.44 -20.41
C GLU A 180 -10.84 1.32 -18.89
N GLU A 181 -11.22 0.14 -18.42
CA GLU A 181 -11.16 -0.18 -16.98
C GLU A 181 -9.72 -0.10 -16.49
N GLY A 182 -9.51 0.51 -15.33
CA GLY A 182 -8.16 0.66 -14.77
C GLY A 182 -7.28 1.69 -15.46
N TRP A 183 -7.83 2.63 -16.27
CA TRP A 183 -7.07 3.67 -16.98
C TRP A 183 -6.08 4.49 -16.11
N GLY A 184 -6.31 4.55 -14.80
CA GLY A 184 -5.41 5.22 -13.85
C GLY A 184 -4.08 4.47 -13.63
N ARG A 185 -4.07 3.16 -13.90
CA ARG A 185 -2.95 2.23 -13.73
C ARG A 185 -2.19 2.04 -15.05
N ASP A 186 -1.78 3.15 -15.67
CA ASP A 186 -1.03 3.20 -16.92
C ASP A 186 0.42 3.63 -16.66
N VAL A 187 1.40 2.80 -17.06
CA VAL A 187 2.81 3.01 -16.73
C VAL A 187 3.39 4.22 -17.49
N LEU A 188 2.99 4.44 -18.75
CA LEU A 188 3.41 5.62 -19.51
C LEU A 188 2.87 6.91 -18.88
N ARG A 189 1.60 6.91 -18.46
CA ARG A 189 1.02 8.01 -17.69
C ARG A 189 1.83 8.27 -16.43
N LEU A 190 2.18 7.25 -15.65
CA LEU A 190 3.02 7.41 -14.46
C LEU A 190 4.41 7.99 -14.82
N GLN A 191 5.06 7.47 -15.86
CA GLN A 191 6.35 7.98 -16.34
C GLN A 191 6.30 9.48 -16.64
N VAL A 192 5.29 9.95 -17.39
CA VAL A 192 5.15 11.38 -17.72
C VAL A 192 4.92 12.23 -16.46
N HIS A 193 4.12 11.75 -15.50
CA HIS A 193 3.96 12.45 -14.22
C HIS A 193 5.28 12.53 -13.44
N LEU A 194 6.05 11.44 -13.39
CA LEU A 194 7.33 11.39 -12.69
C LEU A 194 8.39 12.29 -13.34
N ILE A 195 8.41 12.37 -14.68
CA ILE A 195 9.29 13.29 -15.40
C ILE A 195 8.95 14.73 -15.05
N ALA A 196 7.67 15.11 -15.12
CA ALA A 196 7.22 16.46 -14.76
C ALA A 196 7.54 16.79 -13.29
N ALA A 197 7.31 15.86 -12.37
CA ALA A 197 7.61 16.03 -10.97
C ALA A 197 9.12 16.16 -10.69
N ASN A 198 9.95 15.34 -11.33
CA ASN A 198 11.41 15.42 -11.18
C ASN A 198 11.99 16.70 -11.78
N LEU A 199 11.49 17.16 -12.93
CA LEU A 199 11.87 18.45 -13.50
C LEU A 199 11.53 19.59 -12.53
N ALA A 200 10.36 19.51 -11.87
CA ALA A 200 9.94 20.52 -10.90
C ALA A 200 10.86 20.58 -9.67
N VAL A 201 11.29 19.42 -9.17
CA VAL A 201 12.11 19.29 -7.95
C VAL A 201 13.61 19.52 -8.20
N LYS A 202 14.16 19.00 -9.30
CA LYS A 202 15.61 18.98 -9.59
C LYS A 202 16.14 20.27 -10.23
N ARG A 203 15.33 21.34 -10.25
CA ARG A 203 15.73 22.66 -10.72
C ARG A 203 17.00 23.15 -9.99
N GLY A 204 17.90 23.82 -10.71
CA GLY A 204 19.20 24.26 -10.18
C GLY A 204 19.08 25.08 -8.88
N ARG A 205 20.01 24.83 -7.94
CA ARG A 205 20.04 25.35 -6.54
C ARG A 205 20.02 26.89 -6.37
N GLY A 206 19.86 27.69 -7.41
CA GLY A 206 19.92 29.17 -7.37
C GLY A 206 18.58 29.90 -7.29
N ILE A 207 17.43 29.22 -7.41
CA ILE A 207 16.11 29.88 -7.53
C ILE A 207 15.05 29.21 -6.64
N TRP A 208 15.40 28.89 -5.39
CA TRP A 208 14.45 28.32 -4.41
C TRP A 208 13.26 29.24 -4.09
N ASN A 209 13.31 30.50 -4.52
CA ASN A 209 12.29 31.50 -4.24
C ASN A 209 11.29 31.76 -5.40
N ARG A 210 11.44 31.09 -6.57
CA ARG A 210 10.42 31.15 -7.63
C ARG A 210 9.59 29.87 -7.64
N ARG A 211 8.30 30.02 -7.40
CA ARG A 211 7.27 28.98 -7.57
C ARG A 211 7.29 28.47 -9.01
N ILE A 212 7.46 27.15 -9.18
CA ILE A 212 7.44 26.51 -10.50
C ILE A 212 6.00 26.22 -10.92
N LYS A 213 5.73 26.43 -12.21
CA LYS A 213 4.41 26.19 -12.80
C LYS A 213 4.43 24.84 -13.50
N VAL A 214 3.44 23.99 -13.21
CA VAL A 214 3.27 22.70 -13.90
C VAL A 214 1.89 22.69 -14.53
N VAL A 215 1.83 22.53 -15.85
CA VAL A 215 0.58 22.50 -16.61
C VAL A 215 0.44 21.16 -17.28
N PHE A 216 -0.73 20.54 -17.13
CA PHE A 216 -1.07 19.29 -17.80
C PHE A 216 -2.15 19.50 -18.85
N LEU A 217 -1.97 18.86 -20.00
CA LEU A 217 -3.02 18.71 -21.02
C LEU A 217 -3.57 17.28 -20.94
N SER A 218 -4.79 17.12 -20.45
CA SER A 218 -5.47 15.82 -20.35
C SER A 218 -6.96 15.95 -20.05
N LYS A 219 -7.77 15.09 -20.67
CA LYS A 219 -9.17 14.88 -20.24
C LYS A 219 -9.27 14.26 -18.85
N CYS A 220 -8.23 13.53 -18.43
CA CYS A 220 -8.16 12.83 -17.16
C CYS A 220 -7.43 13.69 -16.13
N ARG A 221 -7.99 13.80 -14.92
CA ARG A 221 -7.33 14.49 -13.80
C ARG A 221 -5.92 13.92 -13.55
N PRO A 222 -4.88 14.77 -13.46
CA PRO A 222 -3.54 14.36 -13.03
C PRO A 222 -3.56 13.63 -11.68
N MET A 223 -2.61 12.72 -11.46
CA MET A 223 -2.58 11.86 -10.27
C MET A 223 -2.60 12.71 -8.99
N PRO A 224 -3.64 12.59 -8.15
CA PRO A 224 -3.79 13.42 -6.94
C PRO A 224 -2.69 13.14 -5.91
N ASP A 225 -2.01 12.00 -6.02
CA ASP A 225 -0.83 11.66 -5.21
C ASP A 225 0.38 12.54 -5.54
N LEU A 226 0.58 12.95 -6.79
CA LEU A 226 1.71 13.79 -7.18
C LEU A 226 1.33 15.27 -7.24
N PHE A 227 0.17 15.56 -7.83
CA PHE A 227 -0.33 16.92 -8.04
C PHE A 227 -1.62 17.10 -7.27
N ARG A 228 -1.47 17.58 -6.02
CA ARG A 228 -2.54 17.60 -5.03
C ARG A 228 -3.64 18.58 -5.43
N CYS A 229 -4.82 18.33 -4.90
CA CYS A 229 -5.96 19.23 -5.09
C CYS A 229 -5.64 20.65 -4.60
N ASP A 230 -4.95 20.79 -3.47
CA ASP A 230 -4.58 22.09 -2.89
C ASP A 230 -3.63 22.90 -3.77
N ASP A 231 -2.88 22.23 -4.65
CA ASP A 231 -1.87 22.83 -5.52
C ASP A 231 -2.46 23.24 -6.88
N LEU A 232 -3.72 22.90 -7.17
CA LEU A 232 -4.42 23.23 -8.42
C LEU A 232 -4.89 24.69 -8.37
N LEU A 233 -4.34 25.53 -9.24
CA LEU A 233 -4.69 26.95 -9.34
C LEU A 233 -5.86 27.21 -10.29
N ARG A 234 -5.89 26.52 -11.43
CA ARG A 234 -6.94 26.70 -12.45
C ARG A 234 -7.12 25.44 -13.29
N GLN A 235 -8.35 25.20 -13.73
CA GLN A 235 -8.69 24.18 -14.73
C GLN A 235 -9.53 24.84 -15.83
N GLU A 236 -9.09 24.72 -17.08
CA GLU A 236 -9.77 25.26 -18.27
C GLU A 236 -9.89 24.15 -19.32
N GLY A 237 -11.07 23.54 -19.42
CA GLY A 237 -11.27 22.35 -20.27
C GLY A 237 -10.32 21.21 -19.86
N ASP A 238 -9.50 20.76 -20.81
CA ASP A 238 -8.49 19.71 -20.63
C ASP A 238 -7.18 20.23 -20.00
N TRP A 239 -7.06 21.53 -19.72
CA TRP A 239 -5.85 22.14 -19.15
C TRP A 239 -5.94 22.22 -17.63
N TRP A 240 -4.89 21.73 -16.95
CA TRP A 240 -4.77 21.72 -15.50
C TRP A 240 -3.51 22.46 -15.08
N TYR A 241 -3.64 23.57 -14.35
CA TYR A 241 -2.52 24.40 -13.93
C TYR A 241 -2.27 24.26 -12.42
N TYR A 242 -1.09 23.73 -12.07
CA TYR A 242 -0.61 23.52 -10.72
C TYR A 242 0.59 24.39 -10.36
N GLU A 243 0.68 24.67 -9.06
CA GLU A 243 1.88 25.19 -8.40
C GLU A 243 2.22 24.30 -7.20
N PRO A 244 3.03 23.24 -7.40
CA PRO A 244 3.21 22.20 -6.38
C PRO A 244 4.12 22.64 -5.22
N ASP A 245 3.84 22.11 -4.02
CA ASP A 245 4.78 22.16 -2.90
C ASP A 245 6.00 21.26 -3.19
N LEU A 246 7.12 21.90 -3.55
CA LEU A 246 8.35 21.21 -3.91
C LEU A 246 8.97 20.41 -2.77
N THR A 247 8.73 20.77 -1.51
CA THR A 247 9.26 20.03 -0.37
C THR A 247 8.53 18.70 -0.22
N ARG A 248 7.19 18.72 -0.31
CA ARG A 248 6.37 17.51 -0.28
C ARG A 248 6.58 16.64 -1.51
N LEU A 249 6.66 17.26 -2.68
CA LEU A 249 6.90 16.54 -3.94
C LEU A 249 8.29 15.86 -3.93
N ALA A 250 9.33 16.54 -3.44
CA ALA A 250 10.66 15.95 -3.29
C ALA A 250 10.66 14.76 -2.32
N GLN A 251 9.91 14.85 -1.22
CA GLN A 251 9.76 13.74 -0.27
C GLN A 251 9.13 12.52 -0.95
N LYS A 252 8.06 12.71 -1.73
CA LYS A 252 7.42 11.63 -2.50
C LYS A 252 8.36 10.98 -3.52
N LEU A 253 9.10 11.78 -4.27
CA LEU A 253 10.06 11.29 -5.27
C LEU A 253 11.28 10.59 -4.65
N SER A 254 11.52 10.75 -3.34
CA SER A 254 12.58 10.04 -2.63
C SER A 254 12.22 8.60 -2.25
N LEU A 255 10.94 8.24 -2.32
CA LEU A 255 10.45 6.89 -2.05
C LEU A 255 10.47 6.01 -3.31
N PRO A 256 10.39 4.68 -3.16
CA PRO A 256 10.31 3.78 -4.29
C PRO A 256 9.14 4.12 -5.23
N VAL A 257 9.39 3.95 -6.53
CA VAL A 257 8.44 4.28 -7.60
C VAL A 257 7.22 3.35 -7.60
N GLY A 258 7.35 2.12 -7.12
CA GLY A 258 6.26 1.14 -7.05
C GLY A 258 6.28 0.35 -5.74
N SER A 259 5.19 -0.39 -5.47
CA SER A 259 5.08 -1.28 -4.30
C SER A 259 5.93 -2.56 -4.42
N CYS A 260 6.62 -2.76 -5.54
CA CYS A 260 7.68 -3.77 -5.70
C CYS A 260 8.85 -3.56 -4.73
N ASN A 261 8.96 -2.39 -4.10
CA ASN A 261 9.91 -2.07 -3.05
C ASN A 261 9.23 -1.51 -1.80
N LEU A 262 9.79 -1.81 -0.63
CA LEU A 262 9.32 -1.26 0.64
C LEU A 262 9.77 0.20 0.80
N ALA A 263 8.82 1.09 1.11
CA ALA A 263 9.13 2.46 1.51
C ALA A 263 9.78 2.49 2.90
N LEU A 264 9.32 1.63 3.80
CA LEU A 264 9.94 1.35 5.10
C LEU A 264 10.55 -0.05 5.04
N PRO A 265 11.85 -0.23 4.81
CA PRO A 265 12.43 -1.55 4.87
C PRO A 265 12.45 -2.05 6.32
N LEU A 266 12.33 -3.37 6.50
CA LEU A 266 12.29 -4.00 7.82
C LEU A 266 13.64 -3.91 8.56
N TRP A 267 14.73 -3.84 7.80
CA TRP A 267 16.11 -3.82 8.25
C TRP A 267 16.89 -2.73 7.48
N GLY A 268 18.04 -2.29 7.97
CA GLY A 268 18.99 -1.60 7.11
C GLY A 268 19.43 -2.54 5.97
N LYS A 269 19.53 -2.06 4.72
CA LYS A 269 20.04 -2.89 3.61
C LYS A 269 21.39 -3.51 4.03
N GLY A 270 21.44 -4.84 4.15
CA GLY A 270 22.63 -5.59 4.55
C GLY A 270 22.98 -5.58 6.05
N ILE A 271 22.12 -5.06 6.93
CA ILE A 271 22.34 -5.03 8.38
C ILE A 271 20.99 -5.30 9.09
N HIS A 272 20.91 -6.35 9.92
CA HIS A 272 19.74 -6.63 10.79
C HIS A 272 19.51 -5.56 11.89
N GLU A 273 20.01 -4.33 11.68
CA GLU A 273 19.80 -3.18 12.54
C GLU A 273 18.54 -2.41 12.13
N VAL A 274 17.95 -1.72 13.12
CA VAL A 274 16.73 -0.92 12.96
C VAL A 274 16.96 0.18 11.93
N TYR A 275 16.04 0.33 10.97
CA TYR A 275 16.12 1.29 9.88
C TYR A 275 16.39 2.74 10.36
N ASP A 276 17.40 3.37 9.77
CA ASP A 276 17.79 4.76 10.06
C ASP A 276 16.81 5.76 9.42
N VAL A 277 15.85 6.22 10.22
CA VAL A 277 14.84 7.24 9.87
C VAL A 277 15.44 8.61 9.54
N SER A 278 16.72 8.88 9.85
CA SER A 278 17.37 10.15 9.55
C SER A 278 17.50 10.43 8.05
N ARG A 279 17.44 9.38 7.21
CA ARG A 279 17.47 9.48 5.74
C ARG A 279 16.17 10.00 5.14
N ILE A 280 15.03 9.71 5.78
CA ILE A 280 13.69 10.22 5.39
C ILE A 280 13.45 11.61 6.02
N GLY A 281 14.12 11.91 7.13
CA GLY A 281 13.90 13.09 7.96
C GLY A 281 14.85 14.29 7.77
N LYS A 282 15.60 14.42 6.67
CA LYS A 282 16.48 15.60 6.48
C LYS A 282 15.71 16.85 6.05
N LYS A 283 15.08 17.49 7.04
CA LYS A 283 14.85 18.93 7.29
C LYS A 283 13.61 19.09 8.16
N SER A 284 13.73 18.85 9.47
CA SER A 284 12.75 19.40 10.40
C SER A 284 13.15 20.84 10.73
N THR A 285 12.39 21.79 10.21
CA THR A 285 12.30 23.14 10.77
C THR A 285 11.80 23.05 12.22
N ARG A 286 12.09 24.06 13.04
CA ARG A 286 11.69 24.22 14.46
C ARG A 286 10.16 24.23 14.73
N THR A 287 9.34 23.88 13.75
CA THR A 287 7.88 23.85 13.83
C THR A 287 7.41 22.50 14.36
N ILE A 288 6.67 22.53 15.48
CA ILE A 288 5.97 21.36 16.02
C ILE A 288 4.98 20.89 14.96
N LYS A 289 5.13 19.65 14.45
CA LYS A 289 4.19 19.04 13.52
C LYS A 289 2.92 18.65 14.25
N ARG A 290 1.76 18.97 13.68
CA ARG A 290 0.44 18.60 14.21
C ARG A 290 0.09 17.23 13.69
N GLU A 291 0.24 16.21 14.53
CA GLU A 291 0.10 14.80 14.14
C GLU A 291 -0.90 14.08 15.04
N ALA A 292 -1.69 13.17 14.46
CA ALA A 292 -2.67 12.37 15.19
C ALA A 292 -2.83 10.95 14.63
N TYR A 293 -3.16 10.01 15.52
CA TYR A 293 -3.85 8.79 15.11
C TYR A 293 -5.34 9.07 14.98
N ALA A 294 -5.97 8.51 13.96
CA ALA A 294 -7.40 8.69 13.73
C ALA A 294 -8.11 7.34 13.58
N THR A 295 -9.33 7.23 14.10
CA THR A 295 -10.25 6.14 13.80
C THR A 295 -11.67 6.67 13.60
N VAL A 296 -12.58 5.81 13.10
CA VAL A 296 -13.94 6.21 12.73
C VAL A 296 -14.94 5.22 13.32
N LEU A 297 -15.95 5.72 14.05
CA LEU A 297 -17.10 4.94 14.51
C LEU A 297 -18.41 5.60 14.07
N HIS A 298 -19.22 4.92 13.28
CA HIS A 298 -20.53 5.42 12.86
C HIS A 298 -21.55 4.28 12.75
N SER A 299 -22.83 4.62 12.65
CA SER A 299 -23.96 3.70 12.45
C SER A 299 -24.22 2.66 13.56
N SER A 300 -23.21 2.23 14.31
CA SER A 300 -23.31 1.14 15.29
C SER A 300 -22.28 1.28 16.41
N GLU A 301 -22.66 0.82 17.59
CA GLU A 301 -21.77 0.75 18.76
C GLU A 301 -20.96 -0.57 18.83
N ALA A 302 -21.05 -1.44 17.82
CA ALA A 302 -20.41 -2.76 17.82
C ALA A 302 -18.87 -2.71 17.92
N TYR A 303 -18.27 -1.59 17.48
CA TYR A 303 -16.82 -1.38 17.46
C TYR A 303 -16.31 -0.49 18.61
N VAL A 304 -17.16 -0.11 19.57
CA VAL A 304 -16.73 0.70 20.73
C VAL A 304 -15.63 -0.01 21.53
N CYS A 305 -15.77 -1.31 21.79
CA CYS A 305 -14.74 -2.09 22.47
C CYS A 305 -13.42 -2.13 21.68
N GLY A 306 -13.51 -2.31 20.35
CA GLY A 306 -12.35 -2.25 19.46
C GLY A 306 -11.63 -0.91 19.49
N ALA A 307 -12.36 0.21 19.42
CA ALA A 307 -11.78 1.54 19.52
C ALA A 307 -11.14 1.82 20.89
N ILE A 308 -11.72 1.31 21.98
CA ILE A 308 -11.09 1.37 23.31
C ILE A 308 -9.76 0.59 23.31
N ALA A 309 -9.78 -0.65 22.82
CA ALA A 309 -8.56 -1.48 22.73
C ALA A 309 -7.49 -0.82 21.87
N LEU A 310 -7.86 -0.25 20.71
CA LEU A 310 -6.95 0.49 19.84
C LEU A 310 -6.27 1.65 20.58
N ALA A 311 -7.04 2.53 21.24
CA ALA A 311 -6.46 3.64 21.99
C ALA A 311 -5.53 3.18 23.10
N GLN A 312 -5.93 2.18 23.88
CA GLN A 312 -5.11 1.63 24.96
C GLN A 312 -3.81 1.03 24.41
N SER A 313 -3.86 0.32 23.29
CA SER A 313 -2.67 -0.25 22.66
C SER A 313 -1.70 0.81 22.11
N LEU A 314 -2.22 1.91 21.54
CA LEU A 314 -1.41 3.05 21.10
C LEU A 314 -0.72 3.75 22.28
N LEU A 315 -1.43 3.97 23.38
CA LEU A 315 -0.87 4.59 24.58
C LEU A 315 0.16 3.70 25.27
N GLN A 316 -0.11 2.39 25.39
CA GLN A 316 0.84 1.41 25.97
C GLN A 316 2.12 1.27 25.15
N THR A 317 2.06 1.51 23.83
CA THR A 317 3.25 1.54 22.97
C THR A 317 3.95 2.90 22.94
N GLY A 318 3.55 3.83 23.82
CA GLY A 318 4.30 5.05 24.14
C GLY A 318 4.10 6.20 23.16
N THR A 319 3.03 6.20 22.36
CA THR A 319 2.75 7.37 21.52
C THR A 319 2.41 8.61 22.37
N LYS A 320 2.74 9.77 21.82
CA LYS A 320 2.44 11.11 22.37
C LYS A 320 1.57 11.95 21.43
N ARG A 321 1.13 11.37 20.32
CA ARG A 321 0.33 12.06 19.30
C ARG A 321 -1.13 12.06 19.74
N ASP A 322 -1.89 12.99 19.21
CA ASP A 322 -3.30 13.07 19.50
C ASP A 322 -4.03 11.81 19.02
N LEU A 323 -5.02 11.36 19.78
CA LEU A 323 -5.93 10.29 19.37
C LEU A 323 -7.27 10.94 19.00
N ILE A 324 -7.61 10.96 17.71
CA ILE A 324 -8.86 11.53 17.19
C ILE A 324 -9.84 10.44 16.79
N LEU A 325 -11.03 10.48 17.35
CA LEU A 325 -12.14 9.62 16.95
C LEU A 325 -13.18 10.46 16.21
N LEU A 326 -13.40 10.14 14.93
CA LEU A 326 -14.56 10.61 14.19
C LEU A 326 -15.77 9.76 14.59
N LEU A 327 -16.86 10.40 15.01
CA LEU A 327 -18.09 9.67 15.31
C LEU A 327 -19.37 10.41 14.95
N ASP A 328 -20.45 9.66 14.73
CA ASP A 328 -21.79 10.23 14.59
C ASP A 328 -22.55 10.22 15.93
N ARG A 329 -23.86 10.53 15.89
CA ARG A 329 -24.72 10.52 17.08
C ARG A 329 -25.27 9.14 17.46
N SER A 330 -24.89 8.06 16.75
CA SER A 330 -25.33 6.70 17.07
C SER A 330 -24.65 6.11 18.32
N ILE A 331 -23.53 6.71 18.75
CA ILE A 331 -22.80 6.29 19.94
C ILE A 331 -23.36 6.98 21.19
N SER A 332 -23.87 6.19 22.13
CA SER A 332 -24.48 6.69 23.37
C SER A 332 -23.51 7.48 24.26
N LYS A 333 -24.06 8.39 25.08
CA LYS A 333 -23.25 9.23 26.00
C LYS A 333 -22.32 8.41 26.91
N PRO A 334 -22.75 7.32 27.58
CA PRO A 334 -21.86 6.54 28.44
C PRO A 334 -20.69 5.91 27.68
N LYS A 335 -20.91 5.48 26.43
CA LYS A 335 -19.84 4.94 25.58
C LYS A 335 -18.88 6.02 25.10
N ARG A 336 -19.38 7.22 24.81
CA ARG A 336 -18.52 8.38 24.52
C ARG A 336 -17.67 8.74 25.74
N GLU A 337 -18.23 8.73 26.95
CA GLU A 337 -17.42 8.96 28.17
C GLU A 337 -16.31 7.91 28.33
N ALA A 338 -16.61 6.63 28.03
CA ALA A 338 -15.61 5.57 28.04
C ALA A 338 -14.52 5.74 26.98
N LEU A 339 -14.89 6.10 25.76
CA LEU A 339 -13.95 6.38 24.68
C LEU A 339 -13.03 7.56 25.03
N ALA A 340 -13.56 8.58 25.70
CA ALA A 340 -12.78 9.72 26.16
C ALA A 340 -11.80 9.30 27.26
N LYS A 341 -12.27 8.51 28.24
CA LYS A 341 -11.41 7.91 29.28
C LYS A 341 -10.31 7.03 28.68
N ALA A 342 -10.60 6.32 27.59
CA ALA A 342 -9.62 5.51 26.88
C ALA A 342 -8.55 6.33 26.14
N GLY A 343 -8.77 7.64 25.93
CA GLY A 343 -7.80 8.57 25.35
C GLY A 343 -8.29 9.32 24.10
N TRP A 344 -9.47 9.02 23.57
CA TRP A 344 -9.96 9.65 22.34
C TRP A 344 -10.46 11.08 22.55
N LYS A 345 -10.06 11.98 21.65
CA LYS A 345 -10.68 13.28 21.43
C LYS A 345 -11.71 13.17 20.30
N PHE A 346 -12.87 13.79 20.47
CA PHE A 346 -13.98 13.61 19.53
C PHE A 346 -14.07 14.67 18.44
N ARG A 347 -14.48 14.19 17.27
CA ARG A 347 -14.97 15.00 16.15
C ARG A 347 -16.28 14.41 15.68
N PHE A 348 -17.37 15.16 15.88
CA PHE A 348 -18.67 14.73 15.38
C PHE A 348 -18.73 14.90 13.88
N ILE A 349 -19.18 13.85 13.19
CA ILE A 349 -19.31 13.83 11.74
C ILE A 349 -20.74 13.54 11.32
N GLU A 350 -21.10 14.07 10.16
CA GLU A 350 -22.26 13.61 9.41
C GLU A 350 -21.86 12.43 8.55
N ARG A 351 -22.63 11.34 8.65
CA ARG A 351 -22.41 10.14 7.85
C ARG A 351 -22.54 10.43 6.37
N ILE A 352 -21.69 9.79 5.57
CA ILE A 352 -21.72 9.88 4.12
C ILE A 352 -22.22 8.54 3.58
N ARG A 353 -23.36 8.58 2.91
CA ARG A 353 -23.94 7.40 2.26
C ARG A 353 -23.15 7.09 0.98
N ASN A 354 -22.79 5.82 0.78
CA ASN A 354 -22.33 5.32 -0.50
C ASN A 354 -23.54 5.30 -1.48
N PRO A 355 -23.51 6.09 -2.57
CA PRO A 355 -24.65 6.18 -3.48
C PRO A 355 -24.96 4.84 -4.18
N ARG A 356 -23.98 3.94 -4.30
CA ARG A 356 -24.14 2.62 -4.93
C ARG A 356 -24.44 1.49 -3.96
N ALA A 357 -24.43 1.74 -2.65
CA ALA A 357 -24.75 0.71 -1.68
C ALA A 357 -26.27 0.50 -1.57
N GLU A 358 -26.67 -0.75 -1.40
CA GLU A 358 -28.01 -1.13 -1.01
C GLU A 358 -28.36 -0.55 0.38
N LYS A 359 -29.65 -0.40 0.67
CA LYS A 359 -30.09 0.12 1.97
C LYS A 359 -29.88 -0.93 3.06
N ASN A 360 -29.46 -0.50 4.24
CA ASN A 360 -29.24 -1.33 5.43
C ASN A 360 -28.11 -2.38 5.30
N THR A 361 -27.24 -2.25 4.30
CA THR A 361 -26.04 -3.09 4.21
C THR A 361 -24.91 -2.51 5.06
N TYR A 362 -23.95 -3.37 5.42
CA TYR A 362 -22.80 -2.96 6.21
C TYR A 362 -21.98 -1.86 5.51
N ASN A 363 -21.99 -1.82 4.17
CA ASN A 363 -21.22 -0.87 3.37
C ASN A 363 -21.91 0.47 3.09
N GLU A 364 -23.15 0.65 3.57
CA GLU A 364 -24.01 1.79 3.19
C GLU A 364 -23.40 3.15 3.56
N TYR A 365 -22.66 3.24 4.67
CA TYR A 365 -22.13 4.51 5.18
C TYR A 365 -20.60 4.58 5.21
N ASN A 366 -19.92 3.67 4.52
CA ASN A 366 -18.46 3.50 4.62
C ASN A 366 -17.70 4.71 4.09
N TYR A 367 -18.32 5.47 3.19
CA TYR A 367 -17.77 6.73 2.68
C TYR A 367 -17.65 7.79 3.78
N SER A 368 -18.21 7.58 4.98
CA SER A 368 -17.95 8.42 6.15
C SER A 368 -16.46 8.46 6.51
N LYS A 369 -15.66 7.45 6.11
CA LYS A 369 -14.20 7.45 6.22
C LYS A 369 -13.54 8.62 5.46
N PHE A 370 -14.19 9.17 4.43
CA PHE A 370 -13.68 10.35 3.71
C PHE A 370 -13.57 11.58 4.61
N ARG A 371 -14.32 11.64 5.73
CA ARG A 371 -14.23 12.71 6.72
C ARG A 371 -12.84 12.84 7.34
N LEU A 372 -12.00 11.81 7.26
CA LEU A 372 -10.58 11.88 7.66
C LEU A 372 -9.82 13.01 6.95
N TRP A 373 -10.15 13.31 5.69
CA TRP A 373 -9.52 14.41 4.95
C TRP A 373 -9.95 15.79 5.43
N GLN A 374 -10.98 15.91 6.26
CA GLN A 374 -11.39 17.19 6.84
C GLN A 374 -10.66 17.54 8.14
N LEU A 375 -9.79 16.65 8.65
CA LEU A 375 -8.94 16.89 9.82
C LEU A 375 -7.76 17.84 9.50
N ALA A 376 -8.04 18.94 8.80
CA ALA A 376 -7.06 19.90 8.28
C ALA A 376 -6.36 20.71 9.40
N GLU A 377 -6.78 20.58 10.65
CA GLU A 377 -6.00 21.05 11.80
C GLU A 377 -4.73 20.22 12.05
N TYR A 378 -4.59 19.05 11.42
CA TYR A 378 -3.40 18.20 11.46
C TYR A 378 -2.64 18.26 10.13
N ASP A 379 -1.31 18.25 10.21
CA ASP A 379 -0.44 18.18 9.03
C ASP A 379 -0.40 16.75 8.46
N LYS A 380 -0.56 15.75 9.33
CA LYS A 380 -0.58 14.33 8.99
C LYS A 380 -1.36 13.53 10.01
N ILE A 381 -2.10 12.53 9.54
CA ILE A 381 -2.76 11.55 10.40
C ILE A 381 -2.38 10.13 9.98
N ILE A 382 -2.34 9.22 10.95
CA ILE A 382 -2.34 7.77 10.68
C ILE A 382 -3.74 7.27 11.01
N PHE A 383 -4.49 6.92 9.98
CA PHE A 383 -5.75 6.24 10.17
C PHE A 383 -5.51 4.77 10.54
N ILE A 384 -6.25 4.26 11.52
CA ILE A 384 -6.27 2.85 11.93
C ILE A 384 -7.73 2.41 12.14
N ASP A 385 -8.16 1.33 11.48
CA ASP A 385 -9.49 0.74 11.70
C ASP A 385 -9.65 0.28 13.17
N ALA A 386 -10.87 0.35 13.70
CA ALA A 386 -11.16 0.03 15.10
C ALA A 386 -11.03 -1.47 15.46
N ASP A 387 -10.72 -2.33 14.49
CA ASP A 387 -10.44 -3.75 14.66
C ASP A 387 -8.95 -4.11 14.53
N VAL A 388 -8.09 -3.12 14.77
CA VAL A 388 -6.64 -3.29 14.90
C VAL A 388 -6.21 -3.10 16.35
N ILE A 389 -5.22 -3.89 16.80
CA ILE A 389 -4.46 -3.58 18.02
C ILE A 389 -2.99 -3.32 17.67
N VAL A 390 -2.37 -2.37 18.36
CA VAL A 390 -0.98 -1.97 18.15
C VAL A 390 -0.08 -2.63 19.19
N LEU A 391 0.93 -3.36 18.73
CA LEU A 391 1.87 -4.12 19.55
C LEU A 391 3.23 -3.43 19.69
N ARG A 392 3.59 -2.56 18.75
CA ARG A 392 4.80 -1.72 18.81
C ARG A 392 4.46 -0.32 18.32
N ASN A 393 5.22 0.66 18.80
CA ASN A 393 5.03 2.06 18.46
C ASN A 393 5.03 2.27 16.93
N LEU A 394 3.99 2.92 16.41
CA LEU A 394 3.78 3.19 14.98
C LEU A 394 4.17 4.62 14.58
N ASP A 395 4.79 5.40 15.46
CA ASP A 395 5.04 6.83 15.22
C ASP A 395 6.01 7.04 14.04
N ILE A 396 6.81 6.03 13.71
CA ILE A 396 7.67 6.01 12.53
C ILE A 396 6.89 6.30 11.24
N LEU A 397 5.61 5.94 11.17
CA LEU A 397 4.78 6.15 9.99
C LEU A 397 4.52 7.64 9.69
N PHE A 398 4.64 8.54 10.67
CA PHE A 398 4.49 9.99 10.45
C PHE A 398 5.61 10.58 9.56
N HIS A 399 6.69 9.83 9.31
CA HIS A 399 7.74 10.23 8.38
C HIS A 399 7.40 9.97 6.91
N PHE A 400 6.33 9.23 6.62
CA PHE A 400 5.96 8.84 5.26
C PHE A 400 4.87 9.77 4.68
N PRO A 401 4.83 10.00 3.36
CA PRO A 401 3.79 10.81 2.72
C PRO A 401 2.52 10.01 2.45
N GLN A 402 1.42 10.70 2.16
CA GLN A 402 0.17 10.09 1.69
C GLN A 402 0.30 9.58 0.24
N ILE A 403 -0.30 8.47 -0.19
CA ILE A 403 -0.80 7.35 0.62
C ILE A 403 0.35 6.38 0.84
N SER A 404 0.66 6.11 2.11
CA SER A 404 1.49 4.98 2.51
C SER A 404 0.64 3.99 3.28
N ALA A 405 0.66 2.73 2.88
CA ALA A 405 -0.20 1.66 3.39
C ALA A 405 0.43 0.28 3.13
N THR A 406 -0.15 -0.79 3.67
CA THR A 406 0.30 -2.16 3.37
C THR A 406 -0.38 -2.71 2.12
N GLY A 407 0.29 -3.62 1.41
CA GLY A 407 -0.32 -4.32 0.27
C GLY A 407 -1.52 -5.19 0.66
N ASN A 408 -2.40 -5.40 -0.32
CA ASN A 408 -3.47 -6.40 -0.30
C ASN A 408 -3.41 -7.17 -1.64
N ASP A 409 -4.38 -8.06 -1.90
CA ASP A 409 -4.46 -8.86 -3.13
C ASP A 409 -4.34 -8.00 -4.40
N GLY A 410 -3.52 -8.39 -5.38
CA GLY A 410 -3.24 -7.60 -6.58
C GLY A 410 -2.43 -6.30 -6.34
N SER A 411 -2.70 -5.26 -7.15
CA SER A 411 -1.93 -3.99 -7.15
C SER A 411 -2.48 -2.93 -6.19
N ILE A 412 -3.22 -3.33 -5.17
CA ILE A 412 -3.98 -2.44 -4.28
C ILE A 412 -3.46 -2.47 -2.84
N PHE A 413 -3.77 -1.42 -2.08
CA PHE A 413 -3.46 -1.36 -0.67
C PHE A 413 -4.67 -1.70 0.21
N ASN A 414 -4.37 -2.21 1.40
CA ASN A 414 -5.35 -2.37 2.47
C ASN A 414 -5.60 -1.02 3.16
N SER A 415 -6.86 -0.64 3.34
CA SER A 415 -7.24 0.66 3.92
C SER A 415 -7.35 0.66 5.46
N GLY A 416 -6.93 -0.43 6.12
CA GLY A 416 -7.01 -0.60 7.56
C GLY A 416 -5.98 0.22 8.34
N ILE A 417 -4.81 0.49 7.74
CA ILE A 417 -3.84 1.45 8.24
C ILE A 417 -3.33 2.29 7.08
N MET A 418 -3.49 3.62 7.17
CA MET A 418 -3.10 4.55 6.10
C MET A 418 -2.47 5.82 6.66
N VAL A 419 -1.39 6.26 6.03
CA VAL A 419 -0.85 7.61 6.22
C VAL A 419 -1.60 8.59 5.33
N ILE A 420 -2.19 9.62 5.93
CA ILE A 420 -3.04 10.61 5.26
C ILE A 420 -2.53 12.02 5.55
N GLU A 421 -2.59 12.90 4.55
CA GLU A 421 -2.36 14.33 4.65
C GLU A 421 -3.70 15.04 4.43
N PRO A 422 -4.44 15.39 5.51
CA PRO A 422 -5.79 15.92 5.40
C PRO A 422 -5.87 17.18 4.51
N SER A 423 -6.93 17.26 3.71
CA SER A 423 -7.21 18.39 2.82
C SER A 423 -8.71 18.43 2.51
N ASN A 424 -9.34 19.58 2.80
CA ASN A 424 -10.73 19.84 2.42
C ASN A 424 -10.91 19.82 0.89
N CYS A 425 -9.88 20.20 0.12
CA CYS A 425 -9.93 20.10 -1.34
C CYS A 425 -10.04 18.64 -1.78
N THR A 426 -9.19 17.77 -1.23
CA THR A 426 -9.24 16.32 -1.50
C THR A 426 -10.56 15.70 -1.06
N PHE A 427 -11.09 16.10 0.10
CA PHE A 427 -12.43 15.69 0.53
C PHE A 427 -13.52 16.08 -0.49
N ASN A 428 -13.55 17.34 -0.92
CA ASN A 428 -14.52 17.82 -1.90
C ASN A 428 -14.39 17.08 -3.25
N MET A 429 -13.16 16.81 -3.68
CA MET A 429 -12.88 16.00 -4.86
C MET A 429 -13.47 14.59 -4.72
N PHE A 430 -13.38 13.95 -3.55
CA PHE A 430 -14.01 12.64 -3.34
C PHE A 430 -15.53 12.75 -3.49
N MET A 431 -16.12 13.72 -2.82
CA MET A 431 -17.58 13.91 -2.80
C MET A 431 -18.16 14.09 -4.21
N GLN A 432 -17.50 14.90 -5.05
CA GLN A 432 -17.88 15.13 -6.45
C GLN A 432 -17.83 13.84 -7.29
N ARG A 433 -16.93 12.90 -6.96
CA ARG A 433 -16.66 11.70 -7.75
C ARG A 433 -17.29 10.42 -7.19
N THR A 434 -18.03 10.49 -6.08
CA THR A 434 -18.69 9.32 -5.45
C THR A 434 -19.61 8.54 -6.38
N ARG A 435 -20.22 9.22 -7.37
CA ARG A 435 -21.08 8.59 -8.39
C ARG A 435 -20.32 8.15 -9.64
N GLU A 436 -19.13 8.68 -9.87
CA GLU A 436 -18.33 8.37 -11.05
C GLU A 436 -17.46 7.13 -10.78
N ILE A 437 -16.66 7.18 -9.72
CA ILE A 437 -15.70 6.13 -9.37
C ILE A 437 -16.43 4.90 -8.87
N VAL A 438 -16.25 3.77 -9.56
CA VAL A 438 -16.79 2.48 -9.13
C VAL A 438 -15.81 1.85 -8.14
N SER A 439 -16.28 1.53 -6.94
CA SER A 439 -15.47 0.83 -5.95
C SER A 439 -15.51 -0.68 -6.22
N TYR A 440 -14.35 -1.31 -6.46
CA TYR A 440 -14.26 -2.73 -6.80
C TYR A 440 -14.88 -3.66 -5.75
N ASN A 441 -14.91 -3.25 -4.48
CA ASN A 441 -15.53 -4.01 -3.37
C ASN A 441 -16.79 -3.35 -2.81
N GLY A 442 -17.30 -2.30 -3.47
CA GLY A 442 -18.45 -1.53 -3.00
C GLY A 442 -18.22 -0.76 -1.69
N GLY A 443 -17.00 -0.69 -1.17
CA GLY A 443 -16.63 0.00 0.07
C GLY A 443 -15.72 1.21 -0.15
N ASP A 444 -15.22 1.78 0.95
CA ASP A 444 -14.25 2.87 0.96
C ASP A 444 -12.88 2.44 0.39
N GLN A 445 -12.39 1.25 0.75
CA GLN A 445 -11.10 0.75 0.24
C GLN A 445 -11.04 0.73 -1.29
N GLY A 446 -12.09 0.24 -1.94
CA GLY A 446 -12.12 0.21 -3.40
C GLY A 446 -12.17 1.59 -4.03
N PHE A 447 -12.93 2.52 -3.45
CA PHE A 447 -12.93 3.90 -3.90
C PHE A 447 -11.54 4.54 -3.77
N LEU A 448 -10.89 4.37 -2.61
CA LEU A 448 -9.57 4.95 -2.35
C LEU A 448 -8.49 4.37 -3.26
N ASN A 449 -8.55 3.09 -3.61
CA ASN A 449 -7.60 2.46 -4.55
C ASN A 449 -7.79 2.91 -6.00
N GLU A 450 -8.98 3.37 -6.39
CA GLU A 450 -9.21 3.98 -7.71
C GLU A 450 -8.81 5.47 -7.76
N VAL A 451 -8.77 6.14 -6.60
CA VAL A 451 -8.30 7.53 -6.50
C VAL A 451 -6.78 7.59 -6.40
N PHE A 452 -6.20 6.79 -5.51
CA PHE A 452 -4.79 6.80 -5.15
C PHE A 452 -4.09 5.57 -5.70
N VAL A 453 -3.98 5.52 -7.02
CA VAL A 453 -3.33 4.40 -7.72
C VAL A 453 -1.82 4.32 -7.45
N TRP A 454 -1.17 5.47 -7.19
CA TRP A 454 0.26 5.54 -6.90
C TRP A 454 0.50 5.71 -5.39
N TRP A 455 0.73 4.59 -4.72
CA TRP A 455 0.89 4.49 -3.26
C TRP A 455 2.23 3.85 -2.88
N HIS A 456 2.63 3.99 -1.62
CA HIS A 456 3.91 3.49 -1.14
C HIS A 456 3.73 2.33 -0.15
N ARG A 457 4.39 1.20 -0.41
CA ARG A 457 4.23 -0.02 0.39
C ARG A 457 4.98 0.03 1.70
N LEU A 458 4.22 -0.12 2.77
CA LEU A 458 4.69 -0.43 4.11
C LEU A 458 4.75 -1.96 4.29
N PRO A 459 5.66 -2.48 5.13
CA PRO A 459 5.72 -3.92 5.41
C PRO A 459 4.41 -4.47 5.94
N ARG A 460 4.06 -5.71 5.61
CA ARG A 460 2.92 -6.46 6.17
C ARG A 460 2.90 -6.47 7.69
N ARG A 461 4.07 -6.37 8.33
CA ARG A 461 4.19 -6.29 9.80
C ARG A 461 3.55 -5.02 10.39
N VAL A 462 3.34 -3.97 9.58
CA VAL A 462 2.67 -2.73 9.98
C VAL A 462 1.17 -2.93 10.15
N ASN A 463 0.54 -3.70 9.26
CA ASN A 463 -0.89 -4.02 9.25
C ASN A 463 -1.06 -5.52 8.99
N PHE A 464 -0.82 -6.34 10.00
CA PHE A 464 -0.76 -7.78 9.83
C PHE A 464 -2.15 -8.40 9.87
N LEU A 465 -2.66 -8.83 8.72
CA LEU A 465 -4.00 -9.38 8.58
C LEU A 465 -4.11 -10.76 9.27
N LYS A 466 -5.13 -10.94 10.12
CA LYS A 466 -5.49 -12.24 10.71
C LYS A 466 -6.26 -13.07 9.68
N ASN A 467 -5.54 -13.64 8.71
CA ASN A 467 -6.05 -14.56 7.70
C ASN A 467 -5.09 -15.75 7.46
N PHE A 468 -5.61 -16.87 6.96
CA PHE A 468 -4.90 -18.15 6.78
C PHE A 468 -5.35 -18.82 5.47
N TRP A 469 -5.02 -18.19 4.33
CA TRP A 469 -5.56 -18.57 3.02
C TRP A 469 -5.02 -19.88 2.44
N SER A 470 -3.72 -20.18 2.56
CA SER A 470 -3.12 -21.32 1.82
C SER A 470 -3.56 -22.69 2.32
N ASN A 471 -4.31 -22.76 3.43
CA ASN A 471 -4.64 -24.00 4.15
C ASN A 471 -3.42 -24.88 4.47
N SER A 472 -2.20 -24.32 4.40
CA SER A 472 -0.97 -25.04 4.71
C SER A 472 -0.64 -24.92 6.20
N THR A 473 -0.24 -26.05 6.80
CA THR A 473 0.17 -26.10 8.20
C THR A 473 1.41 -25.23 8.47
N VAL A 474 2.28 -25.06 7.46
CA VAL A 474 3.50 -24.25 7.57
C VAL A 474 3.19 -22.76 7.64
N GLU A 475 2.39 -22.21 6.71
CA GLU A 475 2.00 -20.79 6.77
C GLU A 475 1.28 -20.49 8.09
N ALA A 476 0.35 -21.35 8.49
CA ALA A 476 -0.38 -21.19 9.74
C ALA A 476 0.54 -21.21 10.96
N ALA A 477 1.55 -22.09 10.99
CA ALA A 477 2.53 -22.13 12.07
C ALA A 477 3.37 -20.83 12.14
N VAL A 478 3.88 -20.35 11.00
CA VAL A 478 4.67 -19.11 10.92
C VAL A 478 3.83 -17.89 11.35
N LYS A 479 2.61 -17.77 10.83
CA LYS A 479 1.69 -16.68 11.22
C LYS A 479 1.38 -16.72 12.71
N ASN A 480 1.05 -17.89 13.27
CA ASN A 480 0.79 -18.03 14.70
C ASN A 480 2.04 -17.73 15.54
N GLN A 481 3.25 -18.08 15.08
CA GLN A 481 4.49 -17.69 15.74
C GLN A 481 4.66 -16.16 15.78
N LEU A 482 4.35 -15.46 14.69
CA LEU A 482 4.40 -13.98 14.64
C LEU A 482 3.33 -13.33 15.53
N LEU A 483 2.10 -13.85 15.49
CA LEU A 483 0.96 -13.36 16.29
C LEU A 483 1.18 -13.54 17.80
N GLY A 484 1.84 -14.63 18.19
CA GLY A 484 2.10 -15.00 19.58
C GLY A 484 3.43 -14.51 20.15
N ALA A 485 4.30 -13.91 19.34
CA ALA A 485 5.65 -13.52 19.77
C ALA A 485 5.65 -12.55 20.97
N ASP A 486 6.54 -12.81 21.93
CA ASP A 486 6.83 -11.93 23.06
C ASP A 486 8.35 -11.88 23.29
N PRO A 487 9.03 -10.72 23.13
CA PRO A 487 8.48 -9.43 22.73
C PRO A 487 7.85 -9.45 21.32
N PRO A 488 6.85 -8.59 21.04
CA PRO A 488 6.15 -8.60 19.76
C PRO A 488 7.07 -8.32 18.57
N LYS A 489 6.96 -9.15 17.52
CA LYS A 489 7.65 -8.95 16.23
C LYS A 489 6.85 -8.08 15.26
N LEU A 490 5.51 -8.14 15.36
CA LEU A 490 4.57 -7.35 14.57
C LEU A 490 4.39 -5.95 15.18
N TYR A 491 4.12 -4.95 14.34
CA TYR A 491 3.69 -3.64 14.84
C TYR A 491 2.22 -3.61 15.20
N SER A 492 1.37 -4.30 14.46
CA SER A 492 -0.07 -4.40 14.75
C SER A 492 -0.66 -5.72 14.26
N ILE A 493 -1.87 -6.04 14.71
CA ILE A 493 -2.70 -7.15 14.21
C ILE A 493 -4.06 -6.59 13.78
N HIS A 494 -4.48 -6.88 12.55
CA HIS A 494 -5.78 -6.51 11.99
C HIS A 494 -6.73 -7.73 12.02
N PHE A 495 -7.75 -7.67 12.86
CA PHE A 495 -8.64 -8.81 13.11
C PHE A 495 -9.75 -8.91 12.06
N LEU A 496 -9.54 -9.74 11.04
CA LEU A 496 -10.59 -10.12 10.09
C LEU A 496 -11.56 -11.17 10.68
N GLY A 497 -12.69 -11.39 10.02
CA GLY A 497 -13.77 -12.26 10.50
C GLY A 497 -14.53 -11.67 11.71
N LEU A 498 -15.03 -12.55 12.58
CA LEU A 498 -15.61 -12.16 13.86
C LEU A 498 -14.53 -11.58 14.78
N LYS A 499 -14.87 -10.46 15.43
CA LYS A 499 -13.93 -9.70 16.27
C LYS A 499 -13.78 -10.37 17.64
N PRO A 500 -12.60 -10.31 18.29
CA PRO A 500 -12.35 -11.01 19.55
C PRO A 500 -13.37 -10.72 20.67
N TRP A 501 -13.84 -9.47 20.78
CA TRP A 501 -14.82 -9.07 21.79
C TRP A 501 -16.24 -9.62 21.55
N LEU A 502 -16.53 -10.14 20.34
CA LEU A 502 -17.79 -10.80 19.99
C LEU A 502 -17.78 -12.32 20.27
N CYS A 503 -16.61 -12.86 20.59
CA CYS A 503 -16.42 -14.24 20.99
C CYS A 503 -16.30 -14.34 22.51
N TYR A 504 -16.52 -15.54 23.07
CA TYR A 504 -16.08 -15.84 24.42
C TYR A 504 -14.55 -15.82 24.50
N ARG A 505 -14.00 -15.53 25.67
CA ARG A 505 -12.55 -15.41 25.87
C ARG A 505 -11.79 -16.74 25.72
N ASP A 506 -12.50 -17.85 25.85
CA ASP A 506 -11.90 -19.19 25.91
C ASP A 506 -11.24 -19.63 24.60
N TYR A 507 -11.77 -19.22 23.43
CA TYR A 507 -11.23 -19.53 22.10
C TYR A 507 -11.78 -18.58 21.03
N ASP A 508 -11.16 -18.56 19.85
CA ASP A 508 -11.65 -17.77 18.71
C ASP A 508 -12.93 -18.38 18.12
N CYS A 509 -14.09 -17.72 18.31
CA CYS A 509 -15.37 -18.23 17.82
C CYS A 509 -15.51 -18.26 16.29
N ASN A 510 -14.53 -17.73 15.54
CA ASN A 510 -14.44 -18.01 14.11
C ASN A 510 -14.31 -19.52 13.81
N TRP A 511 -13.80 -20.33 14.75
CA TRP A 511 -13.75 -21.79 14.62
C TRP A 511 -15.12 -22.47 14.59
N ASP A 512 -16.18 -21.84 15.10
CA ASP A 512 -17.53 -22.42 15.06
C ASP A 512 -18.22 -22.24 13.70
N LEU A 513 -17.64 -21.43 12.81
CA LEU A 513 -18.20 -21.08 11.51
C LEU A 513 -17.21 -21.46 10.41
N GLU A 514 -17.52 -22.51 9.66
CA GLU A 514 -16.69 -23.08 8.60
C GLU A 514 -16.17 -22.04 7.60
N ASP A 515 -17.04 -21.13 7.12
CA ASP A 515 -16.67 -20.05 6.19
C ASP A 515 -15.70 -19.01 6.79
N LEU A 516 -15.55 -18.99 8.12
CA LEU A 516 -14.66 -18.08 8.84
C LEU A 516 -13.41 -18.75 9.40
N HIS A 517 -13.20 -20.04 9.15
CA HIS A 517 -11.99 -20.76 9.56
C HIS A 517 -10.71 -20.11 9.03
N VAL A 518 -10.77 -19.53 7.82
CA VAL A 518 -9.67 -18.76 7.23
C VAL A 518 -9.25 -17.55 8.06
N TYR A 519 -10.07 -17.11 9.02
CA TYR A 519 -9.73 -16.02 9.93
C TYR A 519 -9.46 -16.51 11.36
N ALA A 520 -9.65 -17.79 11.66
CA ALA A 520 -9.60 -18.29 13.03
C ALA A 520 -8.16 -18.42 13.56
N SER A 521 -7.89 -17.86 14.75
CA SER A 521 -6.61 -18.06 15.44
C SER A 521 -6.75 -17.80 16.93
N ASP A 522 -6.64 -18.87 17.72
CA ASP A 522 -6.61 -18.77 19.18
C ASP A 522 -5.40 -17.99 19.69
N VAL A 523 -4.29 -18.00 18.95
CA VAL A 523 -3.09 -17.23 19.31
C VAL A 523 -3.38 -15.73 19.22
N ALA A 524 -3.95 -15.28 18.10
CA ALA A 524 -4.37 -13.89 17.94
C ALA A 524 -5.45 -13.50 18.95
N HIS A 525 -6.41 -14.39 19.20
CA HIS A 525 -7.49 -14.18 20.16
C HIS A 525 -6.95 -13.99 21.58
N ARG A 526 -6.07 -14.89 22.05
CA ARG A 526 -5.38 -14.73 23.34
C ARG A 526 -4.56 -13.45 23.41
N ARG A 527 -3.90 -13.05 22.31
CA ARG A 527 -3.15 -11.78 22.26
C ARG A 527 -4.05 -10.58 22.46
N TRP A 528 -5.25 -10.58 21.88
CA TRP A 528 -6.24 -9.52 22.11
C TRP A 528 -6.72 -9.49 23.55
N TRP A 529 -7.02 -10.66 24.15
CA TRP A 529 -7.44 -10.75 25.56
C TRP A 529 -6.34 -10.32 26.53
N LYS A 530 -5.06 -10.59 26.23
CA LYS A 530 -3.92 -10.09 27.02
C LYS A 530 -3.92 -8.55 27.09
N LEU A 531 -4.23 -7.87 25.99
CA LEU A 531 -4.38 -6.41 25.98
C LEU A 531 -5.61 -5.99 26.80
N HIS A 532 -6.75 -6.64 26.57
CA HIS A 532 -8.00 -6.33 27.27
C HIS A 532 -7.82 -6.39 28.80
N ASP A 533 -7.21 -7.46 29.29
CA ASP A 533 -7.04 -7.72 30.72
C ASP A 533 -6.06 -6.73 31.38
N ALA A 534 -5.19 -6.08 30.58
CA ALA A 534 -4.29 -5.02 31.03
C ALA A 534 -4.96 -3.63 31.07
N MET A 535 -6.17 -3.47 30.55
CA MET A 535 -6.91 -2.19 30.60
C MET A 535 -7.57 -1.98 31.97
N ASP A 536 -7.88 -0.72 32.30
CA ASP A 536 -8.71 -0.36 33.46
C ASP A 536 -10.06 -1.12 33.45
N GLU A 537 -10.47 -1.67 34.59
CA GLU A 537 -11.72 -2.45 34.72
C GLU A 537 -12.97 -1.65 34.27
N GLY A 538 -12.96 -0.33 34.48
CA GLY A 538 -14.01 0.57 34.04
C GLY A 538 -14.11 0.69 32.51
N LEU A 539 -13.04 0.37 31.77
CA LEU A 539 -13.05 0.27 30.30
C LEU A 539 -13.45 -1.14 29.84
N GLN A 540 -12.99 -2.19 30.53
CA GLN A 540 -13.28 -3.59 30.18
C GLN A 540 -14.78 -3.88 30.08
N LYS A 541 -15.61 -3.30 30.95
CA LYS A 541 -17.08 -3.49 30.93
C LYS A 541 -17.74 -3.07 29.61
N PHE A 542 -17.12 -2.19 28.81
CA PHE A 542 -17.65 -1.78 27.50
C PHE A 542 -17.43 -2.83 26.40
N CYS A 543 -16.74 -3.93 26.73
CA CYS A 543 -16.57 -5.13 25.92
C CYS A 543 -17.57 -6.26 26.29
N ALA A 544 -18.64 -5.94 27.03
CA ALA A 544 -19.69 -6.89 27.39
C ALA A 544 -20.46 -7.41 26.15
N LEU A 545 -20.84 -8.69 26.21
CA LEU A 545 -21.65 -9.33 25.18
C LEU A 545 -23.14 -8.98 25.34
N ARG A 546 -23.78 -8.54 24.26
CA ARG A 546 -25.24 -8.36 24.23
C ARG A 546 -25.94 -9.71 24.38
N LYS A 547 -27.11 -9.74 25.02
CA LYS A 547 -27.95 -10.95 25.17
C LYS A 547 -28.15 -11.70 23.85
N ARG A 548 -28.43 -10.98 22.76
CA ARG A 548 -28.58 -11.60 21.43
C ARG A 548 -27.32 -12.31 20.97
N ARG A 549 -26.14 -11.68 21.11
CA ARG A 549 -24.89 -12.31 20.67
C ARG A 549 -24.55 -13.57 21.47
N LYS A 550 -24.90 -13.65 22.76
CA LYS A 550 -24.73 -14.89 23.55
C LYS A 550 -25.58 -16.03 23.00
N ILE A 551 -26.83 -15.74 22.62
CA ILE A 551 -27.70 -16.71 21.96
C ILE A 551 -27.09 -17.15 20.63
N ASP A 552 -26.61 -16.20 19.83
CA ASP A 552 -25.98 -16.50 18.54
C ASP A 552 -24.72 -17.37 18.73
N LEU A 553 -23.87 -17.12 19.74
CA LEU A 553 -22.70 -17.96 20.05
C LEU A 553 -23.07 -19.40 20.42
N GLU A 554 -24.09 -19.60 21.25
CA GLU A 554 -24.54 -20.95 21.60
C GLU A 554 -25.17 -21.67 20.40
N TRP A 555 -25.82 -20.92 19.51
CA TRP A 555 -26.35 -21.44 18.24
C TRP A 555 -25.23 -21.84 17.29
N ASP A 556 -24.21 -20.98 17.09
CA ASP A 556 -23.04 -21.22 16.26
C ASP A 556 -22.34 -22.52 16.72
N ARG A 557 -22.11 -22.67 18.03
CA ARG A 557 -21.54 -23.90 18.63
C ARG A 557 -22.41 -25.14 18.44
N LYS A 558 -23.73 -25.01 18.57
CA LYS A 558 -24.68 -26.11 18.32
C LYS A 558 -24.58 -26.58 16.87
N LEU A 559 -24.55 -25.64 15.92
CA LEU A 559 -24.43 -25.94 14.50
C LEU A 559 -23.08 -26.59 14.17
N ALA A 560 -21.98 -26.09 14.74
CA ALA A 560 -20.65 -26.68 14.61
C ALA A 560 -20.61 -28.13 15.10
N ARG A 561 -21.29 -28.43 16.22
CA ARG A 561 -21.46 -29.80 16.73
C ARG A 561 -22.26 -30.68 15.78
N GLU A 562 -23.40 -30.20 15.29
CA GLU A 562 -24.28 -30.96 14.38
C GLU A 562 -23.58 -31.26 13.04
N LYS A 563 -22.77 -30.31 12.54
CA LYS A 563 -21.90 -30.51 11.37
C LYS A 563 -20.69 -31.40 11.65
N GLY A 564 -20.37 -31.66 12.91
CA GLY A 564 -19.20 -32.46 13.29
C GLY A 564 -17.87 -31.82 12.89
N LEU A 565 -17.74 -30.48 13.04
CA LEU A 565 -16.50 -29.79 12.69
C LEU A 565 -15.29 -30.39 13.42
N LYS A 566 -14.24 -30.69 12.64
CA LYS A 566 -13.09 -31.52 13.07
C LYS A 566 -12.12 -30.82 14.01
N ASP A 567 -12.10 -29.49 14.01
CA ASP A 567 -11.25 -28.68 14.89
C ASP A 567 -11.63 -28.83 16.38
N GLY A 568 -12.91 -29.16 16.66
CA GLY A 568 -13.39 -29.51 17.99
C GLY A 568 -13.59 -28.35 18.96
N HIS A 569 -13.43 -27.08 18.54
CA HIS A 569 -13.54 -25.93 19.45
C HIS A 569 -14.94 -25.77 20.07
N TRP A 570 -15.99 -26.22 19.37
CA TRP A 570 -17.35 -26.27 19.89
C TRP A 570 -17.51 -27.13 21.17
N ARG A 571 -16.51 -27.99 21.49
CA ARG A 571 -16.44 -28.79 22.72
C ARG A 571 -15.78 -28.06 23.90
N VAL A 572 -15.08 -26.96 23.65
CA VAL A 572 -14.37 -26.20 24.70
C VAL A 572 -15.36 -25.73 25.75
N ASN A 573 -15.07 -25.98 27.02
CA ASN A 573 -15.92 -25.51 28.12
C ASN A 573 -15.77 -23.99 28.26
N VAL A 574 -16.87 -23.26 28.11
CA VAL A 574 -16.87 -21.78 28.17
C VAL A 574 -16.87 -21.33 29.63
N THR A 575 -15.78 -20.71 30.05
CA THR A 575 -15.59 -20.17 31.41
C THR A 575 -15.71 -18.64 31.47
N ASP A 576 -15.85 -17.98 30.32
CA ASP A 576 -16.04 -16.53 30.23
C ASP A 576 -17.17 -16.01 31.15
N PRO A 577 -16.88 -15.13 32.14
CA PRO A 577 -17.90 -14.57 33.02
C PRO A 577 -19.04 -13.86 32.27
N ARG A 578 -18.76 -13.31 31.08
CA ARG A 578 -19.74 -12.61 30.25
C ARG A 578 -20.88 -13.52 29.78
N LYS A 579 -20.68 -14.84 29.81
CA LYS A 579 -21.74 -15.83 29.56
C LYS A 579 -22.87 -15.75 30.59
N TYR A 580 -22.53 -15.49 31.86
CA TYR A 580 -23.45 -15.60 32.99
C TYR A 580 -23.98 -14.26 33.48
N THR A 581 -23.27 -13.17 33.24
CA THR A 581 -23.73 -11.82 33.59
C THR A 581 -24.89 -11.41 32.69
N THR A 582 -25.99 -10.91 33.25
CA THR A 582 -27.17 -10.44 32.48
C THR A 582 -26.92 -9.22 31.62
#